data_AF-A0A1U9UVK0-F1
#
_entry.id   AF-A0A1U9UVK0-F1
#
_cell.length_a   1.000
_cell.length_b   1.000
_cell.length_c   1.000
_cell.angle_alpha   90.00
_cell.angle_beta   90.00
_cell.angle_gamma   90.00
#
_symmetry.space_group_name_H-M   'P 1'
#
loop_
_entity.id
_entity.type
_entity.pdbx_description
1 polymer ?
#
loop_
_entity_poly.entity_id
_entity_poly.type
_entity_poly.pdbx_seq_one_letter_code
_entity_poly.pdbx_strand_id
1 'polypeptide(L)'
;MRLHCETIVAHIDTPWTRLASLTARGLLARKGCTYDELSRTLGSIGIEESPKSVELRIQRGAFRCSFFLQLVCALHADLPTALQRILDNKTTWEDACREIALAHLPEGAFSPRLSKRLEQAGIHISPTQLESRVNSGTFSFALLLQLSHVYPIPGLERFVDCSDVAKAASEADVAHP
;
A
#
# COMPACT_ATOMS: atom_id res chain seq x y z
N MET A 1 28.85 -26.79 -8.98
CA MET A 1 27.45 -26.68 -9.44
C MET A 1 26.65 -26.08 -8.28
N ARG A 2 26.00 -24.93 -8.53
CA ARG A 2 25.29 -24.13 -7.53
C ARG A 2 24.15 -24.92 -6.88
N LEU A 3 23.94 -24.72 -5.60
CA LEU A 3 22.61 -24.43 -5.03
C LEU A 3 22.82 -23.39 -3.92
N HIS A 4 22.71 -22.11 -4.31
CA HIS A 4 22.44 -21.06 -3.34
C HIS A 4 21.01 -21.31 -2.87
N CYS A 5 20.86 -21.61 -1.59
CA CYS A 5 19.59 -21.61 -0.90
C CYS A 5 19.09 -20.16 -0.93
N GLU A 6 18.17 -19.86 -1.84
CA GLU A 6 17.38 -18.64 -1.80
C GLU A 6 16.68 -18.60 -0.44
N THR A 7 17.09 -17.64 0.38
CA THR A 7 16.43 -17.29 1.64
C THR A 7 14.94 -17.08 1.37
N ILE A 8 14.12 -18.05 1.75
CA ILE A 8 12.69 -17.84 1.95
C ILE A 8 12.60 -16.81 3.07
N VAL A 9 12.39 -15.54 2.70
CA VAL A 9 12.02 -14.50 3.66
C VAL A 9 10.69 -14.95 4.25
N ALA A 10 10.75 -15.48 5.47
CA ALA A 10 9.58 -15.77 6.27
C ALA A 10 8.72 -14.50 6.33
N HIS A 11 7.42 -14.69 6.16
CA HIS A 11 6.41 -13.66 6.20
C HIS A 11 6.53 -12.88 7.52
N ILE A 12 7.07 -11.66 7.50
CA ILE A 12 6.99 -10.81 8.68
C ILE A 12 5.57 -10.27 8.70
N ASP A 13 4.71 -10.92 9.48
CA ASP A 13 3.43 -10.34 9.87
C ASP A 13 3.73 -9.11 10.72
N THR A 14 3.61 -7.94 10.10
CA THR A 14 3.77 -6.64 10.76
C THR A 14 2.39 -6.04 11.03
N PRO A 15 2.26 -5.15 12.01
CA PRO A 15 1.03 -4.36 12.19
C PRO A 15 0.56 -3.70 10.88
N TRP A 16 1.50 -3.30 10.02
CA TRP A 16 1.24 -2.67 8.73
C TRP A 16 0.72 -3.62 7.65
N THR A 17 1.26 -4.83 7.54
CA THR A 17 0.72 -5.85 6.61
C THR A 17 -0.65 -6.33 7.07
N ARG A 18 -0.87 -6.45 8.39
CA ARG A 18 -2.19 -6.74 8.94
C ARG A 18 -3.20 -5.64 8.61
N LEU A 19 -2.80 -4.37 8.79
CA LEU A 19 -3.64 -3.22 8.44
C LEU A 19 -3.97 -3.20 6.94
N ALA A 20 -2.96 -3.38 6.07
CA ALA A 20 -3.15 -3.48 4.62
C ALA A 20 -4.16 -4.58 4.24
N SER A 21 -4.07 -5.75 4.87
CA SER A 21 -5.03 -6.85 4.69
C SER A 21 -6.44 -6.46 5.10
N LEU A 22 -6.60 -5.80 6.26
CA LEU A 22 -7.89 -5.33 6.75
C LEU A 22 -8.50 -4.25 5.85
N THR A 23 -7.69 -3.30 5.37
CA THR A 23 -8.13 -2.25 4.44
C THR A 23 -8.70 -2.86 3.16
N ALA A 24 -7.99 -3.83 2.55
CA ALA A 24 -8.46 -4.50 1.33
C ALA A 24 -9.72 -5.35 1.57
N ARG A 25 -9.77 -6.12 2.68
CA ARG A 25 -10.97 -6.91 3.04
C ARG A 25 -12.17 -6.03 3.35
N GLY A 26 -11.96 -4.91 4.05
CA GLY A 26 -12.99 -3.93 4.34
C GLY A 26 -13.58 -3.34 3.07
N LEU A 27 -12.74 -3.04 2.07
CA LEU A 27 -13.21 -2.61 0.76
C LEU A 27 -14.06 -3.68 0.07
N LEU A 28 -13.61 -4.94 0.03
CA LEU A 28 -14.38 -6.03 -0.55
C LEU A 28 -15.73 -6.22 0.13
N ALA A 29 -15.76 -6.22 1.47
CA ALA A 29 -16.97 -6.35 2.24
C ALA A 29 -17.95 -5.20 1.95
N ARG A 30 -17.47 -3.95 1.92
CA ARG A 30 -18.30 -2.77 1.59
C ARG A 30 -18.90 -2.82 0.18
N LYS A 31 -18.19 -3.43 -0.77
CA LYS A 31 -18.64 -3.59 -2.16
C LYS A 31 -19.38 -4.92 -2.41
N GLY A 32 -19.53 -5.76 -1.39
CA GLY A 32 -20.18 -7.08 -1.52
C GLY A 32 -19.48 -8.00 -2.51
N CYS A 33 -18.17 -7.87 -2.70
CA CYS A 33 -17.43 -8.53 -3.76
C CYS A 33 -16.66 -9.75 -3.26
N THR A 34 -16.85 -10.89 -3.92
CA THR A 34 -16.12 -12.14 -3.69
C THR A 34 -14.75 -12.15 -4.39
N TYR A 35 -13.87 -13.08 -4.05
CA TYR A 35 -12.57 -13.20 -4.73
C TYR A 35 -12.69 -13.62 -6.22
N ASP A 36 -13.71 -14.40 -6.57
CA ASP A 36 -14.02 -14.76 -7.96
C ASP A 36 -14.50 -13.56 -8.77
N GLU A 37 -15.36 -12.72 -8.19
CA GLU A 37 -15.76 -11.46 -8.81
C GLU A 37 -14.61 -10.47 -8.90
N LEU A 38 -13.75 -10.42 -7.88
CA LEU A 38 -12.58 -9.56 -7.89
C LEU A 38 -11.60 -9.97 -9.00
N SER A 39 -11.32 -11.26 -9.16
CA SER A 39 -10.49 -11.78 -10.26
C SER A 39 -11.04 -11.38 -11.63
N ARG A 40 -12.36 -11.50 -11.84
CA ARG A 40 -13.02 -11.08 -13.09
C ARG A 40 -12.97 -9.57 -13.33
N THR A 41 -13.24 -8.77 -12.30
CA THR A 41 -13.20 -7.30 -12.41
C THR A 41 -11.78 -6.76 -12.59
N LEU A 42 -10.79 -7.38 -11.96
CA LEU A 42 -9.37 -7.12 -12.24
C LEU A 42 -9.02 -7.45 -13.70
N GLY A 43 -9.52 -8.56 -14.23
CA GLY A 43 -9.35 -8.91 -15.65
C GLY A 43 -9.91 -7.84 -16.59
N SER A 44 -11.02 -7.20 -16.24
CA SER A 44 -11.63 -6.12 -17.04
C SER A 44 -10.76 -4.86 -17.16
N ILE A 45 -9.82 -4.66 -16.23
CA ILE A 45 -8.83 -3.57 -16.26
C ILE A 45 -7.43 -4.06 -16.66
N GLY A 46 -7.33 -5.26 -17.25
CA GLY A 46 -6.09 -5.83 -17.79
C GLY A 46 -5.19 -6.51 -16.75
N ILE A 47 -5.71 -6.87 -15.57
CA ILE A 47 -4.95 -7.53 -14.50
C ILE A 47 -5.38 -8.99 -14.39
N GLU A 48 -4.54 -9.89 -14.90
CA GLU A 48 -4.78 -11.33 -14.87
C GLU A 48 -4.33 -11.94 -13.54
N GLU A 49 -5.29 -12.29 -12.69
CA GLU A 49 -5.05 -12.96 -11.41
C GLU A 49 -6.11 -14.03 -11.17
N SER A 50 -5.70 -15.14 -10.55
CA SER A 50 -6.65 -16.17 -10.11
C SER A 50 -7.34 -15.75 -8.80
N PRO A 51 -8.56 -16.22 -8.50
CA PRO A 51 -9.23 -15.95 -7.22
C PRO A 51 -8.35 -16.31 -6.02
N LYS A 52 -7.65 -17.45 -6.11
CA LYS A 52 -6.73 -17.95 -5.07
C LYS A 52 -5.49 -17.08 -4.88
N SER A 53 -4.88 -16.57 -5.97
CA SER A 53 -3.71 -15.68 -5.86
C SER A 53 -4.08 -14.34 -5.25
N VAL A 54 -5.23 -13.79 -5.63
CA VAL A 54 -5.82 -12.57 -5.05
C VAL A 54 -6.10 -12.76 -3.56
N GLU A 55 -6.79 -13.84 -3.18
CA GLU A 55 -7.12 -14.16 -1.80
C GLU A 55 -5.85 -14.22 -0.94
N LEU A 56 -4.87 -15.03 -1.35
CA LEU A 56 -3.61 -15.18 -0.61
C LEU A 56 -2.87 -13.85 -0.47
N ARG A 57 -2.85 -13.04 -1.54
CA ARG A 57 -2.22 -11.72 -1.52
C ARG A 57 -2.91 -10.78 -0.52
N ILE A 58 -4.24 -10.74 -0.51
CA ILE A 58 -5.03 -9.91 0.42
C ILE A 58 -4.91 -10.41 1.85
N GLN A 59 -4.98 -11.73 2.08
CA GLN A 59 -4.81 -12.31 3.42
C GLN A 59 -3.46 -11.95 4.03
N ARG A 60 -2.40 -12.01 3.21
CA ARG A 60 -1.03 -11.67 3.62
C ARG A 60 -0.81 -10.17 3.84
N GLY A 61 -1.52 -9.32 3.11
CA GLY A 61 -1.34 -7.87 3.18
C GLY A 61 0.00 -7.36 2.61
N ALA A 62 0.88 -8.24 2.14
CA ALA A 62 2.17 -7.92 1.54
C ALA A 62 2.03 -7.67 0.04
N PHE A 63 1.22 -6.67 -0.34
CA PHE A 63 0.99 -6.30 -1.73
C PHE A 63 1.47 -4.89 -2.06
N ARG A 64 1.73 -4.66 -3.36
CA ARG A 64 2.14 -3.36 -3.90
C ARG A 64 1.01 -2.35 -3.80
N CYS A 65 1.37 -1.08 -3.66
CA CYS A 65 0.42 0.03 -3.70
C CYS A 65 -0.43 0.00 -4.99
N SER A 66 0.20 -0.34 -6.12
CA SER A 66 -0.49 -0.47 -7.41
C SER A 66 -1.63 -1.49 -7.38
N PHE A 67 -1.44 -2.60 -6.67
CA PHE A 67 -2.50 -3.60 -6.50
C PHE A 67 -3.70 -3.02 -5.73
N PHE A 68 -3.47 -2.22 -4.69
CA PHE A 68 -4.57 -1.57 -3.98
C PHE A 68 -5.34 -0.59 -4.88
N LEU A 69 -4.64 0.22 -5.67
CA LEU A 69 -5.29 1.13 -6.63
C LEU A 69 -6.09 0.36 -7.69
N GLN A 70 -5.59 -0.79 -8.13
CA GLN A 70 -6.33 -1.70 -9.01
C GLN A 70 -7.60 -2.23 -8.35
N LEU A 71 -7.57 -2.61 -7.06
CA LEU A 71 -8.77 -3.00 -6.31
C LEU A 71 -9.80 -1.87 -6.28
N VAL A 72 -9.36 -0.66 -5.93
CA VAL A 72 -10.22 0.53 -5.87
C VAL A 72 -10.90 0.80 -7.21
N CYS A 73 -10.14 0.69 -8.31
CA CYS A 73 -10.64 0.89 -9.66
C CYS A 73 -11.60 -0.23 -10.10
N ALA A 74 -11.19 -1.49 -9.96
CA ALA A 74 -11.98 -2.66 -10.36
C ALA A 74 -13.32 -2.76 -9.62
N LEU A 75 -13.37 -2.28 -8.36
CA LEU A 75 -14.57 -2.28 -7.53
C LEU A 75 -15.37 -0.97 -7.61
N HIS A 76 -14.97 -0.03 -8.48
CA HIS A 76 -15.56 1.31 -8.62
C HIS A 76 -15.77 1.97 -7.24
N ALA A 77 -14.73 1.97 -6.40
CA ALA A 77 -14.81 2.58 -5.08
C ALA A 77 -14.70 4.10 -5.18
N ASP A 78 -15.50 4.80 -4.39
CA ASP A 78 -15.58 6.25 -4.47
C ASP A 78 -14.29 6.90 -3.97
N LEU A 79 -13.62 7.64 -4.86
CA LEU A 79 -12.42 8.41 -4.54
C LEU A 79 -12.71 9.91 -4.50
N PRO A 80 -11.96 10.68 -3.68
CA PRO A 80 -11.95 12.13 -3.84
C PRO A 80 -11.49 12.51 -5.25
N THR A 81 -12.02 13.63 -5.76
CA THR A 81 -11.76 14.08 -7.13
C THR A 81 -10.27 14.24 -7.43
N ALA A 82 -9.45 14.64 -6.46
CA ALA A 82 -8.00 14.75 -6.64
C ALA A 82 -7.35 13.40 -6.97
N LEU A 83 -7.66 12.35 -6.20
CA LEU A 83 -7.13 11.00 -6.45
C LEU A 83 -7.72 10.38 -7.71
N GLN A 84 -9.00 10.64 -7.99
CA GLN A 84 -9.65 10.16 -9.20
C GLN A 84 -8.94 10.71 -10.46
N ARG A 85 -8.60 12.01 -10.49
CA ARG A 85 -7.86 12.61 -11.61
C ARG A 85 -6.50 11.97 -11.85
N ILE A 86 -5.78 11.60 -10.78
CA ILE A 86 -4.50 10.88 -10.91
C ILE A 86 -4.74 9.52 -11.57
N LEU A 87 -5.77 8.79 -11.15
CA LEU A 87 -6.09 7.49 -11.74
C LEU A 87 -6.59 7.59 -13.19
N ASP A 88 -7.30 8.65 -13.55
CA ASP A 88 -7.81 8.86 -14.91
C ASP A 88 -6.69 9.22 -15.88
N ASN A 89 -5.68 9.98 -15.44
CA ASN A 89 -4.57 10.45 -16.27
C ASN A 89 -3.32 9.54 -16.24
N LYS A 90 -3.35 8.47 -15.44
CA LYS A 90 -2.19 7.60 -15.28
C LYS A 90 -1.79 6.94 -16.61
N THR A 91 -0.48 6.88 -16.85
CA THR A 91 0.08 6.04 -17.93
C THR A 91 0.29 4.61 -17.44
N THR A 92 0.84 4.46 -16.23
CA THR A 92 1.01 3.17 -15.54
C THR A 92 0.45 3.23 -14.12
N TRP A 93 0.25 2.07 -13.49
CA TRP A 93 -0.19 2.03 -12.09
C TRP A 93 0.89 2.55 -11.13
N GLU A 94 2.15 2.34 -11.48
CA GLU A 94 3.32 2.82 -10.75
C GLU A 94 3.39 4.36 -10.81
N ASP A 95 3.13 4.98 -11.97
CA ASP A 95 3.05 6.44 -12.09
C ASP A 95 1.99 7.02 -11.16
N ALA A 96 0.81 6.40 -11.08
CA ALA A 96 -0.25 6.81 -10.17
C ALA A 96 0.18 6.67 -8.69
N CYS A 97 0.87 5.58 -8.32
CA CYS A 97 1.38 5.40 -6.97
C CYS A 97 2.40 6.48 -6.59
N ARG A 98 3.33 6.78 -7.51
CA ARG A 98 4.31 7.87 -7.34
C ARG A 98 3.59 9.20 -7.15
N GLU A 99 2.65 9.53 -8.02
CA GLU A 99 1.97 10.83 -8.00
C GLU A 99 1.13 11.01 -6.72
N ILE A 100 0.41 9.98 -6.28
CA ILE A 100 -0.32 10.00 -5.00
C ILE A 100 0.66 10.24 -3.84
N ALA A 101 1.79 9.54 -3.78
CA ALA A 101 2.74 9.72 -2.70
C ALA A 101 3.36 11.13 -2.73
N LEU A 102 3.86 11.57 -3.89
CA LEU A 102 4.53 12.86 -4.03
C LEU A 102 3.60 14.05 -3.81
N ALA A 103 2.31 13.96 -4.16
CA ALA A 103 1.34 15.03 -3.95
C ALA A 103 1.13 15.41 -2.47
N HIS A 104 1.54 14.55 -1.54
CA HIS A 104 1.38 14.76 -0.11
C HIS A 104 2.71 14.92 0.64
N LEU A 105 3.83 14.77 -0.06
CA LEU A 105 5.14 15.00 0.52
C LEU A 105 5.55 16.46 0.33
N PRO A 106 6.02 17.16 1.38
CA PRO A 106 6.58 18.50 1.21
C PRO A 106 7.87 18.45 0.37
N GLU A 107 8.25 19.60 -0.18
CA GLU A 107 9.55 19.73 -0.85
C GLU A 107 10.70 19.34 0.10
N GLY A 108 11.66 18.56 -0.39
CA GLY A 108 12.75 18.03 0.43
C GLY A 108 12.32 16.99 1.47
N ALA A 109 11.15 16.35 1.31
CA ALA A 109 10.64 15.35 2.25
C ALA A 109 11.62 14.19 2.50
N PHE A 110 12.36 13.76 1.48
CA PHE A 110 13.34 12.67 1.55
C PHE A 110 14.57 13.07 2.36
N SER A 111 14.38 13.18 3.66
CA SER A 111 15.34 13.68 4.63
C SER A 111 15.60 12.64 5.72
N PRO A 112 16.73 12.70 6.43
CA PRO A 112 16.97 11.86 7.61
C PRO A 112 15.86 12.00 8.66
N ARG A 113 15.19 13.16 8.72
CA ARG A 113 14.04 13.39 9.61
C ARG A 113 12.85 12.52 9.24
N LEU A 114 12.54 12.35 7.96
CA LEU A 114 11.48 11.46 7.50
C LEU A 114 11.83 10.00 7.80
N SER A 115 13.06 9.57 7.48
CA SER A 115 13.52 8.22 7.84
C SER A 115 13.37 7.96 9.33
N LYS A 116 13.80 8.89 10.19
CA LYS A 116 13.63 8.75 11.65
C LYS A 116 12.16 8.66 12.09
N ARG A 117 11.25 9.41 11.44
CA ARG A 117 9.79 9.30 11.72
C ARG A 117 9.21 7.96 11.25
N LEU A 118 9.73 7.39 10.16
CA LEU A 118 9.33 6.07 9.68
C LEU A 118 9.96 4.94 10.50
N GLU A 119 11.13 5.15 11.10
CA GLU A 119 11.75 4.23 12.06
C GLU A 119 10.88 4.10 13.31
N GLN A 120 10.33 5.21 13.81
CA GLN A 120 9.33 5.22 14.89
C GLN A 120 8.01 4.51 14.51
N ALA A 121 7.81 4.23 13.22
CA ALA A 121 6.71 3.42 12.71
C ALA A 121 7.18 2.00 12.35
N GLY A 122 8.37 1.57 12.78
CA GLY A 122 8.93 0.24 12.58
C GLY A 122 9.54 -0.01 11.19
N ILE A 123 9.94 1.02 10.46
CA ILE A 123 10.67 0.88 9.18
C ILE A 123 12.07 1.49 9.26
N HIS A 124 13.07 0.65 9.01
CA HIS A 124 14.42 1.12 8.76
C HIS A 124 14.64 1.26 7.24
N ILE A 125 14.50 2.50 6.73
CA ILE A 125 14.76 2.82 5.32
C ILE A 125 15.54 4.13 5.21
N SER A 126 16.62 4.12 4.41
CA SER A 126 17.39 5.34 4.18
C SER A 126 16.60 6.34 3.34
N PRO A 127 16.91 7.66 3.42
CA PRO A 127 16.23 8.67 2.60
C PRO A 127 16.35 8.38 1.10
N THR A 128 17.52 7.93 0.65
CA THR A 128 17.80 7.60 -0.76
C THR A 128 17.03 6.38 -1.24
N GLN A 129 16.88 5.35 -0.40
CA GLN A 129 16.08 4.18 -0.73
C GLN A 129 14.58 4.52 -0.78
N LEU A 130 14.11 5.35 0.16
CA LEU A 130 12.73 5.81 0.18
C LEU A 130 12.42 6.63 -1.07
N GLU A 131 13.28 7.59 -1.38
CA GLU A 131 13.17 8.42 -2.59
C GLU A 131 13.12 7.56 -3.86
N SER A 132 14.05 6.62 -4.01
CA SER A 132 14.08 5.72 -5.16
C SER A 132 12.78 4.93 -5.31
N ARG A 133 12.24 4.37 -4.21
CA ARG A 133 10.99 3.58 -4.23
C ARG A 133 9.76 4.42 -4.52
N VAL A 134 9.68 5.63 -3.95
CA VAL A 134 8.56 6.53 -4.21
C VAL A 134 8.60 7.02 -5.65
N ASN A 135 9.78 7.41 -6.14
CA ASN A 135 9.97 7.88 -7.51
C ASN A 135 9.75 6.80 -8.57
N SER A 136 9.99 5.52 -8.26
CA SER A 136 9.65 4.42 -9.16
C SER A 136 8.18 4.01 -9.09
N GLY A 137 7.44 4.43 -8.06
CA GLY A 137 6.07 3.96 -7.80
C GLY A 137 5.99 2.49 -7.34
N THR A 138 7.12 1.81 -7.16
CA THR A 138 7.19 0.38 -6.84
C THR A 138 7.37 0.16 -5.34
N PHE A 139 6.34 0.48 -4.56
CA PHE A 139 6.35 0.29 -3.11
C PHE A 139 5.11 -0.48 -2.60
N SER A 140 5.19 -1.00 -1.38
CA SER A 140 4.09 -1.72 -0.73
C SER A 140 2.96 -0.78 -0.32
N PHE A 141 1.74 -1.28 -0.28
CA PHE A 141 0.63 -0.49 0.28
C PHE A 141 0.86 -0.17 1.77
N ALA A 142 1.52 -1.07 2.50
CA ALA A 142 2.01 -0.81 3.85
C ALA A 142 2.86 0.48 3.92
N LEU A 143 3.78 0.72 2.97
CA LEU A 143 4.54 1.97 2.93
C LEU A 143 3.66 3.19 2.69
N LEU A 144 2.60 3.09 1.88
CA LEU A 144 1.65 4.19 1.72
C LEU A 144 0.94 4.52 3.04
N LEU A 145 0.51 3.49 3.79
CA LEU A 145 -0.11 3.66 5.11
C LEU A 145 0.87 4.28 6.13
N GLN A 146 2.14 3.92 6.05
CA GLN A 146 3.18 4.48 6.90
C GLN A 146 3.48 5.93 6.54
N LEU A 147 3.53 6.26 5.25
CA LEU A 147 3.63 7.64 4.79
C LEU A 147 2.41 8.45 5.21
N SER A 148 1.19 7.88 5.15
CA SER A 148 -0.04 8.58 5.55
C SER A 148 -0.10 8.89 7.05
N HIS A 149 0.56 8.07 7.89
CA HIS A 149 0.75 8.36 9.31
C HIS A 149 1.60 9.63 9.53
N VAL A 150 2.63 9.81 8.71
CA VAL A 150 3.60 10.91 8.83
C VAL A 150 3.08 12.19 8.16
N TYR A 151 2.48 12.04 6.99
CA TYR A 151 1.90 13.08 6.15
C TYR A 151 0.53 12.60 5.67
N PRO A 152 -0.58 13.10 6.25
CA PRO A 152 -1.93 12.66 5.89
C PRO A 152 -2.16 12.70 4.38
N ILE A 153 -2.79 11.64 3.87
CA ILE A 153 -3.19 11.47 2.46
C ILE A 153 -4.71 11.59 2.42
N PRO A 154 -5.28 12.76 2.09
CA PRO A 154 -6.73 12.95 2.04
C PRO A 154 -7.40 11.97 1.07
N GLY A 155 -8.49 11.35 1.51
CA GLY A 155 -9.20 10.30 0.79
C GLY A 155 -8.88 8.90 1.27
N LEU A 156 -7.72 8.68 1.88
CA LEU A 156 -7.33 7.36 2.36
C LEU A 156 -8.20 6.92 3.55
N GLU A 157 -8.74 7.90 4.31
CA GLU A 157 -9.69 7.69 5.41
C GLU A 157 -10.99 6.99 4.99
N ARG A 158 -11.32 6.97 3.69
CA ARG A 158 -12.45 6.20 3.16
C ARG A 158 -12.21 4.69 3.20
N PHE A 159 -10.96 4.27 3.33
CA PHE A 159 -10.56 2.88 3.27
C PHE A 159 -10.01 2.37 4.60
N VAL A 160 -9.39 3.24 5.38
CA VAL A 160 -8.73 2.91 6.65
C VAL A 160 -8.84 4.07 7.63
N ASP A 161 -9.20 3.77 8.88
CA ASP A 161 -9.36 4.81 9.89
C ASP A 161 -8.00 5.34 10.36
N CYS A 162 -7.90 6.64 10.60
CA CYS A 162 -6.68 7.27 11.13
C CYS A 162 -6.27 6.66 12.49
N SER A 163 -7.24 6.21 13.29
CA SER A 163 -6.98 5.50 14.56
C SER A 163 -6.30 4.16 14.35
N ASP A 164 -6.66 3.42 13.30
CA ASP A 164 -6.04 2.13 12.98
C ASP A 164 -4.62 2.31 12.43
N VAL A 165 -4.39 3.36 11.64
CA VAL A 165 -3.05 3.77 11.20
C VAL A 165 -2.16 4.13 12.39
N ALA A 166 -2.66 4.94 13.33
CA ALA A 166 -1.93 5.31 14.54
C ALA A 166 -1.65 4.09 15.45
N LYS A 167 -2.62 3.17 15.56
CA LYS A 167 -2.46 1.92 16.30
C LYS A 167 -1.38 1.03 15.68
N ALA A 168 -1.38 0.87 14.35
CA ALA A 168 -0.34 0.10 13.67
C ALA A 168 1.06 0.70 13.89
N ALA A 169 1.18 2.03 13.88
CA ALA A 169 2.45 2.70 14.20
C ALA A 169 2.91 2.42 15.63
N SER A 170 2.02 2.56 16.62
CA SER A 170 2.34 2.28 18.02
C SER A 170 2.72 0.81 18.27
N GLU A 171 2.03 -0.14 17.63
CA GLU A 171 2.36 -1.56 17.74
C GLU A 171 3.72 -1.89 17.09
N ALA A 172 4.08 -1.20 16.00
CA ALA A 172 5.34 -1.40 15.30
C ALA A 172 6.54 -0.84 16.07
N ASP A 173 6.37 0.27 16.77
CA ASP A 173 7.37 0.88 17.68
C ASP A 173 7.67 -0.07 18.86
N VAL A 174 6.63 -0.60 19.51
CA VAL A 174 6.78 -1.55 20.64
C VAL A 174 7.46 -2.86 20.22
N ALA A 175 7.28 -3.29 18.98
CA ALA A 175 7.91 -4.50 18.44
C ALA A 175 9.41 -4.35 18.15
N HIS A 176 9.95 -3.12 18.15
CA HIS A 176 11.36 -2.81 17.87
C HIS A 176 11.97 -1.90 18.96
N PRO A 177 12.18 -2.42 20.19
CA PRO A 177 12.76 -1.66 21.30
C PRO A 177 14.24 -1.26 21.09
#